data_AF-A0A7Y3DEW3-F1
#
_entry.id   AF-A0A7Y3DEW3-F1
#
_cell.length_a   1.000
_cell.length_b   1.000
_cell.length_c   1.000
_cell.angle_alpha   90.00
_cell.angle_beta   90.00
_cell.angle_gamma   90.00
#
_symmetry.space_group_name_H-M   'P 1'
#
loop_
_entity.id
_entity.type
_entity.pdbx_description
1 polymer ?
#
loop_
_entity_poly.entity_id
_entity_poly.type
_entity_poly.pdbx_seq_one_letter_code
_entity_poly.pdbx_strand_id
1 'polypeptide(L)' 'MGILDGKAAIVTGGGRGIGRGHCLHLAAQG' A
#
# COMPACT_ATOMS: atom_id res chain seq x y z
N MET A 1 -12.17 3.08 10.23
CA MET A 1 -11.46 1.80 10.07
C MET A 1 -11.39 1.53 8.58
N GLY A 2 -10.21 1.62 7.98
CA GLY A 2 -10.02 1.40 6.55
C GLY A 2 -10.13 -0.08 6.19
N ILE A 3 -10.34 -0.38 4.90
CA ILE A 3 -10.62 -1.77 4.45
C ILE A 3 -9.42 -2.72 4.62
N LEU A 4 -8.22 -2.19 4.86
CA LEU A 4 -6.98 -2.94 5.08
C LEU A 4 -6.50 -2.94 6.53
N ASP A 5 -7.26 -2.37 7.47
CA ASP A 5 -6.85 -2.35 8.88
C ASP A 5 -6.54 -3.77 9.40
N GLY A 6 -5.34 -3.93 9.96
CA GLY A 6 -4.83 -5.20 10.47
C GLY A 6 -4.35 -6.19 9.38
N LYS A 7 -4.19 -5.74 8.13
CA LYS A 7 -3.62 -6.54 7.04
C LYS A 7 -2.16 -6.15 6.78
N ALA A 8 -1.42 -7.08 6.20
CA ALA A 8 -0.06 -6.83 5.71
C ALA A 8 -0.02 -7.08 4.20
N ALA A 9 0.64 -6.19 3.47
CA ALA A 9 0.83 -6.30 2.02
C ALA A 9 2.32 -6.18 1.66
N ILE A 10 2.75 -6.95 0.65
CA ILE A 10 4.09 -6.84 0.05
C ILE A 10 3.92 -6.23 -1.34
N VAL A 11 4.67 -5.16 -1.60
CA VAL A 11 4.73 -4.51 -2.91
C VAL A 11 6.16 -4.56 -3.42
N THR A 12 6.39 -5.24 -4.53
CA THR A 12 7.68 -5.20 -5.23
C THR A 12 7.78 -3.92 -6.06
N GLY A 13 8.99 -3.37 -6.24
CA GLY A 13 9.18 -2.14 -7.01
C GLY A 13 8.59 -0.86 -6.37
N GLY A 14 8.37 -0.83 -5.06
CA GLY A 14 7.71 0.27 -4.33
C GLY A 14 8.44 1.64 -4.31
N GLY A 15 9.63 1.75 -4.91
CA GLY A 15 10.45 2.97 -4.83
C GLY A 15 9.98 4.14 -5.72
N ARG A 16 9.27 3.88 -6.82
CA ARG A 16 8.79 4.92 -7.75
C ARG A 16 7.59 4.44 -8.58
N GLY A 17 7.01 5.34 -9.38
CA GLY A 17 5.96 5.02 -10.34
C GLY A 17 4.75 4.33 -9.70
N ILE A 18 4.21 3.34 -10.40
CA ILE A 18 2.99 2.60 -10.00
C ILE A 18 3.18 1.88 -8.66
N GLY A 19 4.34 1.24 -8.44
CA GLY A 19 4.64 0.54 -7.19
C GLY A 19 4.56 1.48 -5.98
N ARG A 20 5.14 2.68 -6.07
CA ARG A 20 5.03 3.70 -5.01
C ARG A 20 3.59 4.16 -4.81
N GLY A 21 2.83 4.33 -5.90
CA GLY A 21 1.41 4.67 -5.84
C GLY A 21 0.61 3.63 -5.05
N HIS A 22 0.86 2.34 -5.28
CA HIS A 22 0.23 1.27 -4.50
C HIS A 22 0.64 1.29 -3.03
N CYS A 23 1.92 1.47 -2.70
CA CYS A 23 2.34 1.58 -1.29
C CYS A 23 1.55 2.67 -0.54
N LEU A 24 1.42 3.85 -1.16
CA LEU A 24 0.71 4.99 -0.55
C LEU A 24 -0.80 4.75 -0.47
N HIS A 25 -1.40 4.21 -1.52
CA HIS A 25 -2.82 3.91 -1.54
C HIS A 25 -3.19 2.85 -0.49
N LEU A 26 -2.43 1.75 -0.42
CA LEU A 26 -2.65 0.67 0.53
C LEU A 26 -2.48 1.16 1.97
N ALA A 27 -1.41 1.93 2.26
CA ALA A 27 -1.20 2.51 3.58
C ALA A 27 -2.33 3.48 4.01
N ALA A 28 -2.94 4.20 3.06
CA ALA A 28 -4.09 5.05 3.36
C ALA A 28 -5.38 4.27 3.68
N GLN A 29 -5.43 2.97 3.37
CA GLN A 29 -6.57 2.09 3.66
C GLN A 29 -6.39 1.26 4.95
N GLY A 30 -5.27 1.40 5.66
CA GLY A 30 -4.99 0.67 6.89
C GLY A 30 -3.71 -0.13 6.85
#